data_AF-A0A2N7VK40-F1
#
_entry.id   AF-A0A2N7VK40-F1
#
_cell.length_a   1.000
_cell.length_b   1.000
_cell.length_c   1.000
_cell.angle_alpha   90.00
_cell.angle_beta   90.00
_cell.angle_gamma   90.00
#
_symmetry.space_group_name_H-M   'P 1'
#
loop_
_entity.id
_entity.type
_entity.pdbx_description
1 polymer ?
#
loop_
_entity_poly.entity_id
_entity_poly.type
_entity_poly.pdbx_seq_one_letter_code
_entity_poly.pdbx_strand_id
1 'polypeptide(L)'
;MLKLTFFRNCQNVWIGELLLDEVRLLATSHPATIAAAIFAMDEYSVRVETEKGSFDIDFPLDMAELPSWLPIMLDAEMAQWMCSLYTFSQFDFVKPHPLDTRADIHFRTAIHHLPSELVKVRPTKPEPKSFKKELKNRNKYIYYPWC
;
A
#
# COMPACT_ATOMS: atom_id res chain seq x y z
N MET A 1 15.33 -5.44 3.15
CA MET A 1 14.79 -5.01 1.83
C MET A 1 13.28 -5.03 1.88
N LEU A 2 12.63 -3.98 1.38
CA LEU A 2 11.18 -3.89 1.31
C LEU A 2 10.65 -4.68 0.10
N LYS A 3 9.64 -5.52 0.33
CA LYS A 3 9.05 -6.37 -0.71
C LYS A 3 7.54 -6.21 -0.77
N LEU A 4 6.98 -6.24 -1.97
CA LEU A 4 5.54 -6.28 -2.23
C LEU A 4 5.21 -7.59 -2.95
N THR A 5 4.50 -8.48 -2.26
CA THR A 5 3.99 -9.75 -2.78
C THR A 5 2.48 -9.69 -2.94
N PHE A 6 1.91 -10.71 -3.61
CA PHE A 6 0.48 -10.79 -3.85
C PHE A 6 -0.08 -12.17 -3.58
N PHE A 7 -1.31 -12.20 -3.10
CA PHE A 7 -2.11 -13.42 -3.01
C PHE A 7 -3.59 -13.09 -3.17
N ARG A 8 -4.40 -14.12 -3.47
CA ARG A 8 -5.86 -14.00 -3.47
C ARG A 8 -6.44 -14.49 -2.14
N ASN A 9 -7.41 -13.76 -1.58
CA ASN A 9 -8.12 -14.19 -0.38
C ASN A 9 -9.20 -15.24 -0.68
N CYS A 10 -9.94 -15.69 0.34
CA CYS A 10 -11.02 -16.68 0.17
C CYS A 10 -12.20 -16.17 -0.69
N GLN A 11 -12.30 -14.85 -0.89
CA GLN A 11 -13.28 -14.21 -1.78
C GLN A 11 -12.72 -13.96 -3.18
N ASN A 12 -11.54 -14.51 -3.48
CA ASN A 12 -10.85 -14.37 -4.76
C ASN A 12 -10.44 -12.91 -5.07
N VAL A 13 -10.18 -12.08 -4.07
CA VAL A 13 -9.73 -10.67 -4.22
C VAL A 13 -8.22 -10.59 -4.05
N TRP A 14 -7.55 -9.81 -4.92
CA TRP A 14 -6.12 -9.52 -4.81
C TRP A 14 -5.78 -8.71 -3.56
N ILE A 15 -4.81 -9.22 -2.80
CA ILE A 15 -4.21 -8.60 -1.63
C ILE A 15 -2.75 -8.28 -1.95
N GLY A 16 -2.35 -7.02 -1.75
CA GLY A 16 -0.94 -6.65 -1.71
C GLY A 16 -0.41 -6.83 -0.29
N GLU A 17 0.70 -7.55 -0.15
CA GLU A 17 1.37 -7.81 1.12
C GLU A 17 2.75 -7.15 1.11
N LEU A 18 2.94 -6.23 2.06
CA LEU A 18 4.18 -5.51 2.25
C LEU A 18 5.02 -6.21 3.33
N LEU A 19 6.26 -6.57 3.00
CA LEU A 19 7.20 -7.22 3.89
C LEU A 19 8.50 -6.43 4.01
N LEU A 20 9.15 -6.55 5.16
CA LEU A 20 10.53 -6.15 5.39
C LEU A 20 11.31 -7.37 5.89
N ASP A 21 12.31 -7.83 5.11
CA ASP A 21 13.16 -8.97 5.48
C ASP A 21 12.35 -10.21 5.93
N GLU A 22 11.33 -10.57 5.14
CA GLU A 22 10.35 -11.65 5.37
C GLU A 22 9.33 -11.42 6.49
N VAL A 23 9.43 -10.31 7.24
CA VAL A 23 8.44 -9.93 8.24
C VAL A 23 7.31 -9.15 7.56
N ARG A 24 6.09 -9.68 7.63
CA ARG A 24 4.89 -8.96 7.16
C ARG A 24 4.72 -7.67 7.97
N LEU A 25 4.68 -6.54 7.26
CA LEU A 25 4.31 -5.25 7.82
C LEU A 25 2.79 -5.06 7.78
N LEU A 26 2.19 -5.22 6.60
CA LEU A 26 0.73 -5.20 6.42
C LEU A 26 0.32 -5.90 5.12
N ALA A 27 -0.92 -6.37 5.06
CA ALA A 27 -1.49 -6.96 3.85
C ALA A 27 -2.91 -6.44 3.65
N THR A 28 -3.25 -5.97 2.45
CA THR A 28 -4.58 -5.38 2.20
C THR A 28 -4.98 -5.37 0.73
N SER A 29 -6.30 -5.37 0.50
CA SER A 29 -6.89 -5.14 -0.83
C SER A 29 -6.87 -3.68 -1.28
N HIS A 30 -6.40 -2.75 -0.43
CA HIS A 30 -6.37 -1.31 -0.72
C HIS A 30 -4.97 -0.80 -1.12
N PRO A 31 -4.68 -0.58 -2.43
CA PRO A 31 -3.38 -0.11 -2.90
C PRO A 31 -2.95 1.22 -2.27
N ALA A 32 -3.89 2.12 -1.99
CA ALA A 32 -3.62 3.40 -1.33
C ALA A 32 -2.97 3.25 0.05
N THR A 33 -3.34 2.20 0.80
CA THR A 33 -2.74 1.97 2.13
C THR A 33 -1.31 1.42 2.01
N ILE A 34 -1.01 0.65 0.97
CA ILE A 34 0.36 0.19 0.65
C ILE A 34 1.23 1.39 0.25
N ALA A 35 0.76 2.22 -0.69
CA ALA A 35 1.46 3.45 -1.09
C ALA A 35 1.72 4.37 0.11
N ALA A 36 0.71 4.57 0.97
CA ALA A 36 0.86 5.39 2.16
C ALA A 36 1.84 4.82 3.19
N ALA A 37 1.96 3.49 3.27
CA ALA A 37 2.94 2.84 4.15
C ALA A 37 4.37 3.03 3.65
N ILE A 38 4.60 2.83 2.36
CA ILE A 38 5.90 3.06 1.70
C ILE A 38 6.31 4.52 1.88
N PHE A 39 5.39 5.46 1.61
CA PHE A 39 5.57 6.88 1.87
C PHE A 39 5.88 7.19 3.34
N ALA A 40 5.17 6.58 4.30
CA ALA A 40 5.39 6.79 5.74
C ALA A 40 6.79 6.36 6.20
N MET A 41 7.35 5.33 5.57
CA MET A 41 8.69 4.83 5.88
C MET A 41 9.81 5.64 5.23
N ASP A 42 9.48 6.53 4.28
CA ASP A 42 10.47 7.25 3.47
C ASP A 42 11.44 6.25 2.80
N GLU A 43 10.88 5.15 2.32
CA GLU A 43 11.59 4.09 1.59
C GLU A 43 11.14 4.14 0.13
N TYR A 44 12.09 4.35 -0.77
CA TYR A 44 11.78 4.64 -2.16
C TYR A 44 12.10 3.52 -3.13
N SER A 45 12.60 2.36 -2.66
CA SER A 45 12.85 1.21 -3.53
C SER A 45 12.18 -0.04 -2.96
N VAL A 46 11.38 -0.71 -3.78
CA VAL A 46 10.54 -1.85 -3.40
C VAL A 46 10.72 -2.96 -4.41
N ARG A 47 11.02 -4.16 -3.93
CA ARG A 47 11.01 -5.34 -4.80
C ARG A 47 9.60 -5.90 -4.90
N VAL A 48 9.06 -5.94 -6.10
CA VAL A 48 7.76 -6.54 -6.37
C VAL A 48 7.96 -7.98 -6.84
N GLU A 49 7.24 -8.92 -6.23
CA GLU A 49 7.35 -10.35 -6.51
C GLU A 49 5.97 -10.94 -6.83
N THR A 50 5.90 -11.68 -7.93
CA THR A 50 4.71 -12.42 -8.38
C THR A 50 5.12 -13.84 -8.74
N GLU A 51 4.14 -14.72 -8.99
CA GLU A 51 4.40 -16.08 -9.46
C GLU A 51 5.14 -16.13 -10.81
N LYS A 52 5.07 -15.04 -11.61
CA LYS A 52 5.70 -14.95 -12.93
C LYS A 52 7.11 -14.35 -12.89
N GLY A 53 7.54 -13.81 -11.75
CA GLY A 53 8.87 -13.21 -11.61
C GLY A 53 8.91 -12.06 -10.62
N SER A 54 10.00 -11.29 -10.66
CA SER A 54 10.24 -10.18 -9.74
C SER A 54 10.96 -9.03 -10.43
N PHE A 55 10.75 -7.83 -9.94
CA PHE A 55 11.34 -6.59 -10.44
C PHE A 55 11.41 -5.58 -9.30
N ASP A 56 12.37 -4.66 -9.39
CA ASP A 56 12.50 -3.57 -8.43
C ASP A 56 11.79 -2.33 -9.01
N ILE A 57 11.07 -1.60 -8.18
CA ILE A 57 10.41 -0.34 -8.51
C ILE A 57 10.86 0.74 -7.55
N ASP A 58 10.96 1.96 -8.07
CA ASP A 58 11.17 3.13 -7.24
C ASP A 58 9.87 3.92 -7.05
N PHE A 59 9.70 4.52 -5.88
CA PHE A 59 8.57 5.39 -5.54
C PHE A 59 8.97 6.87 -5.66
N PRO A 60 8.08 7.77 -6.14
CA PRO A 60 6.80 7.47 -6.78
C PRO A 60 6.99 6.72 -8.10
N LEU A 61 6.01 5.90 -8.48
CA LEU A 61 6.13 4.99 -9.61
C LEU A 61 6.14 5.75 -10.95
N ASP A 62 6.93 5.29 -11.92
CA ASP A 62 6.94 5.84 -13.28
C ASP A 62 5.99 5.07 -14.20
N MET A 63 5.10 5.80 -14.87
CA MET A 63 4.14 5.23 -15.83
C MET A 63 4.86 4.61 -17.04
N ALA A 64 6.04 5.13 -17.40
CA ALA A 64 6.83 4.61 -18.51
C ALA A 64 7.31 3.17 -18.27
N GLU A 65 7.37 2.73 -17.01
CA GLU A 65 7.79 1.39 -16.64
C GLU A 65 6.64 0.36 -16.67
N LEU A 66 5.38 0.80 -16.63
CA LEU A 66 4.20 -0.08 -16.65
C LEU A 66 4.23 -1.16 -17.74
N PRO A 67 4.60 -0.87 -19.02
CA PRO A 67 4.68 -1.90 -20.05
C PRO A 67 5.63 -3.04 -19.70
N SER A 68 6.72 -2.76 -18.97
CA SER A 68 7.69 -3.77 -18.54
C SER A 68 7.16 -4.66 -17.42
N TRP A 69 6.15 -4.19 -16.68
CA TRP A 69 5.51 -4.93 -15.58
C TRP A 69 4.33 -5.78 -16.05
N LEU A 70 3.77 -5.53 -17.24
CA LEU A 70 2.64 -6.31 -17.76
C LEU A 70 2.89 -7.83 -17.82
N PRO A 71 4.07 -8.34 -18.26
CA PRO A 71 4.30 -9.78 -18.39
C PRO A 71 4.23 -10.55 -17.08
N ILE A 72 4.51 -9.88 -15.96
CA ILE A 72 4.58 -10.47 -14.62
C ILE A 72 3.28 -10.32 -13.82
N MET A 73 2.33 -9.51 -14.30
CA MET A 73 0.99 -9.46 -13.75
C MET A 73 0.22 -10.73 -14.13
N LEU A 74 -0.51 -11.31 -13.17
CA LEU A 74 -1.19 -12.59 -13.35
C LEU A 74 -2.47 -12.47 -14.19
N ASP A 75 -3.23 -11.39 -13.99
CA ASP A 75 -4.50 -11.13 -14.67
C ASP A 75 -4.86 -9.63 -14.65
N ALA A 76 -6.01 -9.30 -15.25
CA ALA A 76 -6.51 -7.92 -15.37
C ALA A 76 -6.85 -7.28 -14.02
N GLU A 77 -7.24 -8.06 -13.00
CA GLU A 77 -7.56 -7.52 -11.68
C GLU A 77 -6.28 -7.13 -10.94
N MET A 78 -5.24 -7.95 -11.04
CA MET A 78 -3.91 -7.60 -10.53
C MET A 78 -3.36 -6.36 -11.24
N ALA A 79 -3.53 -6.27 -12.56
CA ALA A 79 -3.13 -5.09 -13.33
C ALA A 79 -3.88 -3.85 -12.85
N GLN A 80 -5.18 -3.93 -12.62
CA GLN A 80 -5.96 -2.82 -12.06
C GLN A 80 -5.48 -2.43 -10.65
N TRP A 81 -5.13 -3.40 -9.83
CA TRP A 81 -4.57 -3.17 -8.49
C TRP A 81 -3.24 -2.40 -8.60
N MET A 82 -2.33 -2.83 -9.49
CA MET A 82 -1.03 -2.19 -9.73
C MET A 82 -1.16 -0.79 -10.33
N CYS A 83 -2.06 -0.57 -11.28
CA CYS A 83 -2.37 0.77 -11.81
C CYS A 83 -2.92 1.70 -10.73
N SER A 84 -3.69 1.16 -9.78
CA SER A 84 -4.18 1.92 -8.64
C SER A 84 -3.04 2.26 -7.68
N LEU A 85 -2.12 1.32 -7.43
CA LEU A 85 -0.89 1.59 -6.65
C LEU A 85 -0.06 2.70 -7.29
N TYR A 86 0.14 2.65 -8.62
CA TYR A 86 0.78 3.73 -9.38
C TYR A 86 0.11 5.08 -9.08
N THR A 87 -1.21 5.15 -9.18
CA THR A 87 -1.96 6.39 -8.95
C THR A 87 -1.71 6.94 -7.54
N PHE A 88 -1.80 6.09 -6.51
CA PHE A 88 -1.63 6.52 -5.12
C PHE A 88 -0.17 6.78 -4.74
N SER A 89 0.81 6.19 -5.44
CA SER A 89 2.23 6.48 -5.22
C SER A 89 2.59 7.93 -5.50
N GLN A 90 1.80 8.62 -6.33
CA GLN A 90 2.01 10.04 -6.69
C GLN A 90 1.53 11.01 -5.59
N PHE A 91 0.85 10.53 -4.56
CA PHE A 91 0.18 11.41 -3.59
C PHE A 91 1.12 11.82 -2.47
N ASP A 92 1.14 13.12 -2.15
CA ASP A 92 1.67 13.61 -0.88
C ASP A 92 0.63 13.37 0.22
N PHE A 93 0.85 12.34 1.05
CA PHE A 93 -0.06 12.00 2.13
C PHE A 93 0.01 12.95 3.33
N VAL A 94 1.04 13.80 3.43
CA VAL A 94 1.12 14.88 4.45
C VAL A 94 0.29 16.08 4.02
N LYS A 95 0.29 16.39 2.72
CA LYS A 95 -0.45 17.52 2.13
C LYS A 95 -1.33 17.05 0.97
N PRO A 96 -2.35 16.22 1.25
CA PRO A 96 -3.21 15.72 0.20
C PRO A 96 -4.02 16.84 -0.46
N HIS A 97 -4.40 16.63 -1.71
CA HIS A 97 -5.27 17.56 -2.43
C HIS A 97 -6.57 17.79 -1.63
N PRO A 98 -7.12 19.03 -1.55
CA PRO A 98 -8.29 19.32 -0.71
C PRO A 98 -9.55 18.48 -1.00
N LEU A 99 -9.67 17.95 -2.21
CA LEU A 99 -10.78 17.07 -2.61
C LEU A 99 -10.57 15.60 -2.23
N ASP A 100 -9.35 15.19 -1.87
CA ASP A 100 -9.09 13.85 -1.37
C ASP A 100 -9.43 13.76 0.12
N THR A 101 -10.68 13.40 0.37
CA THR A 101 -11.21 13.20 1.73
C THR A 101 -10.73 11.89 2.38
N ARG A 102 -10.00 11.03 1.66
CA ARG A 102 -9.61 9.69 2.12
C ARG A 102 -8.11 9.52 2.35
N ALA A 103 -7.26 10.41 1.84
CA ALA A 103 -5.81 10.33 2.03
C ALA A 103 -5.40 10.23 3.51
N ASP A 104 -5.95 11.08 4.39
CA ASP A 104 -5.59 11.10 5.82
C ASP A 104 -5.90 9.75 6.50
N ILE A 105 -7.06 9.14 6.21
CA ILE A 105 -7.41 7.84 6.76
C ILE A 105 -6.53 6.71 6.19
N HIS A 106 -6.13 6.74 4.91
CA HIS A 106 -5.14 5.78 4.37
C HIS A 106 -3.79 5.91 5.07
N PHE A 107 -3.31 7.15 5.23
CA PHE A 107 -2.01 7.43 5.82
C PHE A 107 -1.94 7.04 7.30
N ARG A 108 -2.94 7.45 8.09
CA ARG A 108 -3.01 7.08 9.50
C ARG A 108 -3.22 5.58 9.70
N THR A 109 -4.02 4.93 8.84
CA THR A 109 -4.19 3.48 8.90
C THR A 109 -2.87 2.77 8.63
N ALA A 110 -2.12 3.19 7.60
CA ALA A 110 -0.80 2.62 7.31
C ALA A 110 0.15 2.76 8.50
N ILE A 111 0.30 3.97 9.05
CA ILE A 111 1.16 4.24 10.21
C ILE A 111 0.74 3.46 11.44
N HIS A 112 -0.56 3.24 11.65
CA HIS A 112 -1.05 2.46 12.79
C HIS A 112 -0.57 1.00 12.75
N HIS A 113 -0.42 0.42 11.56
CA HIS A 113 0.00 -0.97 11.39
C HIS A 113 1.52 -1.13 11.22
N LEU A 114 2.23 -0.07 10.88
CA LEU A 114 3.69 -0.11 10.77
C LEU A 114 4.34 -0.13 12.16
N PRO A 115 5.45 -0.86 12.32
CA PRO A 115 6.35 -0.69 13.47
C PRO A 115 6.79 0.77 13.59
N SER A 116 6.71 1.31 14.80
CA SER A 116 6.89 2.75 15.07
C SER A 116 8.25 3.30 14.66
N GLU A 117 9.27 2.45 14.71
CA GLU A 117 10.67 2.68 14.38
C GLU A 117 10.91 2.79 12.88
N LEU A 118 10.02 2.23 12.06
CA LEU A 118 10.08 2.35 10.61
C LEU A 118 9.39 3.61 10.10
N VAL A 119 8.53 4.24 10.90
CA VAL A 119 7.74 5.42 10.49
C VAL A 119 8.59 6.69 10.61
N LYS A 120 9.05 7.21 9.46
CA LYS A 120 9.84 8.46 9.35
C LYS A 120 8.97 9.68 9.07
N VAL A 121 7.88 9.52 8.32
CA VAL A 121 6.93 10.59 7.98
C VAL A 121 5.62 10.39 8.73
N ARG A 122 5.09 11.46 9.35
CA ARG A 122 3.88 11.41 10.19
C ARG A 122 2.88 12.52 9.84
N PRO A 123 1.57 12.30 10.08
CA PRO A 123 0.57 13.35 9.96
C PRO A 123 0.91 14.53 10.87
N THR A 124 0.83 15.73 10.31
CA THR A 124 1.10 16.97 11.06
C THR A 124 -0.09 17.43 11.89
N LYS A 125 -1.30 17.01 11.50
CA LYS A 125 -2.55 17.35 12.18
C LYS A 125 -2.89 16.33 13.27
N PRO A 126 -3.59 16.75 14.34
CA PRO A 126 -4.13 15.83 15.33
C PRO A 126 -5.02 14.75 14.71
N GLU A 127 -5.09 13.60 15.37
CA GLU A 127 -6.00 12.53 14.99
C GLU A 127 -7.47 13.00 15.01
N PRO A 128 -8.24 12.77 13.93
CA PRO A 128 -9.67 13.06 13.93
C PRO A 128 -10.41 12.25 14.99
N LYS A 129 -11.43 12.85 15.64
CA LYS A 129 -12.24 12.16 16.66
C LYS A 129 -12.89 10.87 16.15
N SER A 130 -13.20 10.78 14.85
CA SER A 130 -13.79 9.60 14.21
C SER A 130 -12.79 8.49 13.88
N PHE A 131 -11.47 8.76 13.94
CA PHE A 131 -10.45 7.87 13.40
C PHE A 131 -10.50 6.48 14.02
N LYS A 132 -10.65 6.35 15.35
CA LYS A 132 -10.75 5.02 16.00
C LYS A 132 -11.89 4.16 15.43
N LYS A 133 -13.03 4.77 15.09
CA LYS A 133 -14.17 4.08 14.50
C LYS A 133 -13.86 3.66 13.06
N GLU A 134 -13.25 4.56 12.29
CA GLU A 134 -12.85 4.31 10.90
C GLU A 134 -11.78 3.21 10.81
N LEU A 135 -10.76 3.29 11.66
CA LEU A 135 -9.70 2.30 11.79
C LEU A 135 -10.26 0.93 12.12
N LYS A 136 -11.20 0.82 13.08
CA LYS A 136 -11.86 -0.46 13.39
C LYS A 136 -12.55 -1.07 12.15
N ASN A 137 -13.16 -0.25 11.29
CA ASN A 137 -13.75 -0.75 10.06
C ASN A 137 -12.68 -1.15 9.03
N ARG A 138 -11.59 -0.38 8.94
CA ARG A 138 -10.45 -0.65 8.03
C ARG A 138 -9.68 -1.92 8.39
N ASN A 139 -9.54 -2.20 9.68
CA ASN A 139 -8.88 -3.39 10.21
C ASN A 139 -9.47 -4.70 9.65
N LYS A 140 -10.74 -4.70 9.21
CA LYS A 140 -11.35 -5.83 8.51
C LYS A 140 -10.62 -6.21 7.22
N TYR A 141 -10.03 -5.24 6.55
CA TYR A 141 -9.33 -5.42 5.28
C TYR A 141 -7.81 -5.54 5.45
N ILE A 142 -7.30 -5.51 6.69
CA ILE A 142 -5.86 -5.51 7.01
C ILE A 142 -5.46 -6.67 7.92
N TYR A 143 -6.24 -6.96 8.98
CA TYR A 143 -6.02 -8.13 9.83
C TYR A 143 -6.73 -9.38 9.32
N TYR A 144 -7.79 -9.21 8.54
CA TYR A 144 -8.51 -10.32 7.92
C TYR A 144 -8.44 -10.27 6.40
N PRO A 145 -7.25 -10.08 5.79
CA PRO A 145 -7.12 -10.07 4.34
C PRO A 145 -7.37 -11.47 3.75
N TRP A 146 -7.63 -12.49 4.56
CA TRP A 146 -7.93 -13.86 4.18
C TRP A 146 -9.43 -14.20 4.26
N CYS A 147 -10.25 -13.29 4.78
CA CYS A 147 -11.71 -13.46 4.96
C CYS A 147 -12.53 -12.78 3.86
#